data_AF-X0VDY5-F1
#
_entry.id   AF-X0VDY5-F1
#
_cell.length_a   1.000
_cell.length_b   1.000
_cell.length_c   1.000
_cell.angle_alpha   90.00
_cell.angle_beta   90.00
_cell.angle_gamma   90.00
#
_symmetry.space_group_name_H-M   'P 1'
#
loop_
_entity.id
_entity.type
_entity.pdbx_description
1 polymer ?
#
loop_
_entity_poly.entity_id
_entity_poly.type
_entity_poly.pdbx_seq_one_letter_code
_entity_poly.pdbx_strand_id
1 'polypeptide(L)' 'GDRIPIGVLYKEERPVYRNNFPALEKGPLVRQSLERVDVKGLLKEFK' A
#
# COMPACT_ATOMS: atom_id res chain seq x y z
N GLY A 1 -14.69 19.94 36.38
CA GLY A 1 -14.36 19.16 35.18
C GLY A 1 -13.48 18.03 35.65
N ASP A 2 -14.09 16.90 36.01
CA ASP A 2 -13.50 15.99 37.01
C ASP A 2 -13.62 14.51 36.64
N ARG A 3 -13.78 14.18 35.35
CA ARG A 3 -13.83 12.78 34.88
C ARG A 3 -12.95 12.60 33.66
N ILE A 4 -12.01 11.65 33.76
CA ILE A 4 -11.14 11.24 32.65
C ILE A 4 -11.96 10.35 31.71
N PRO A 5 -12.02 10.64 30.40
CA PRO A 5 -12.71 9.79 29.45
C PRO A 5 -11.94 8.48 29.30
N ILE A 6 -12.64 7.36 29.51
CA ILE A 6 -12.10 6.01 29.37
C ILE A 6 -12.75 5.36 28.15
N GLY A 7 -11.93 4.70 27.31
CA GLY A 7 -12.39 3.99 26.13
C GLY A 7 -12.02 4.67 24.81
N VAL A 8 -12.72 4.29 23.74
CA VAL A 8 -12.47 4.83 22.39
C VAL A 8 -13.10 6.21 22.27
N LEU A 9 -12.25 7.23 22.20
CA LEU A 9 -12.66 8.63 22.01
C LEU A 9 -13.20 8.90 20.60
N TYR A 10 -12.65 8.20 19.60
CA TYR A 10 -13.00 8.38 18.21
C TYR A 10 -12.65 7.12 17.41
N LYS A 11 -13.53 6.75 16.49
CA LYS A 11 -13.30 5.68 15.52
C LYS A 11 -13.88 6.11 14.18
N GLU A 12 -13.09 5.96 13.13
CA GLU A 12 -13.52 6.14 11.76
C GLU A 12 -12.86 5.07 10.90
N GLU A 13 -13.59 4.59 9.90
CA GLU A 13 -13.06 3.65 8.91
C GLU A 13 -12.57 4.44 7.70
N ARG A 14 -11.26 4.39 7.46
CA ARG A 14 -10.62 4.98 6.28
C ARG A 14 -9.82 3.91 5.55
N PRO A 15 -9.61 4.05 4.23
CA PRO A 15 -8.65 3.21 3.52
C PRO A 15 -7.28 3.26 4.21
N VAL A 16 -6.68 2.09 4.45
CA VAL A 16 -5.31 2.05 4.96
C VAL A 16 -4.36 2.55 3.89
N TYR A 17 -3.21 3.12 4.28
CA TYR A 17 -2.22 3.68 3.34
C TYR A 17 -1.90 2.77 2.15
N ARG A 18 -1.78 1.46 2.42
CA ARG A 18 -1.50 0.43 1.41
C ARG A 18 -2.55 0.34 0.31
N ASN A 19 -3.82 0.65 0.60
CA ASN A 19 -4.91 0.62 -0.36
C ASN A 19 -4.74 1.67 -1.47
N ASN A 20 -3.87 2.67 -1.27
CA ASN A 20 -3.57 3.68 -2.29
C ASN A 20 -2.57 3.19 -3.35
N PHE A 21 -2.00 1.98 -3.21
CA PHE A 21 -0.95 1.46 -4.09
C PHE A 21 -1.39 0.17 -4.77
N PRO A 22 -1.93 0.24 -6.01
CA PRO A 22 -2.34 -0.95 -6.77
C PRO A 22 -1.21 -1.98 -6.93
N ALA A 23 0.04 -1.54 -7.05
CA ALA A 23 1.21 -2.41 -7.15
C ALA A 23 1.40 -3.33 -5.91
N LEU A 24 0.80 -2.99 -4.77
CA LEU A 24 0.92 -3.75 -3.51
C LEU A 24 -0.25 -4.70 -3.24
N GLU A 25 -1.24 -4.78 -4.16
CA GLU A 25 -2.42 -5.66 -4.03
C GLU A 25 -2.01 -7.12 -3.86
N LYS A 26 -1.01 -7.57 -4.63
CA LYS A 26 -0.51 -8.95 -4.60
C LYS A 26 0.38 -9.27 -3.40
N GLY A 27 0.76 -8.26 -2.60
CA GLY A 27 1.76 -8.44 -1.55
C GLY A 27 2.80 -7.32 -1.52
N PRO A 28 3.69 -7.31 -0.51
CA PRO A 28 4.87 -6.45 -0.51
C PRO A 28 5.77 -6.76 -1.72
N LEU A 29 6.33 -5.74 -2.37
CA LEU A 29 7.16 -5.90 -3.58
C LEU A 29 8.31 -6.89 -3.40
N VAL A 30 8.95 -6.92 -2.22
CA VAL A 30 10.06 -7.82 -1.89
C VAL A 30 9.68 -9.31 -1.97
N ARG A 31 8.39 -9.65 -1.91
CA ARG A 31 7.88 -11.02 -2.01
C ARG A 31 7.31 -11.36 -3.39
N GLN A 32 7.26 -10.39 -4.30
CA GLN A 32 6.73 -10.61 -5.64
C GLN A 32 7.87 -11.12 -6.55
N SER A 33 7.63 -12.22 -7.28
CA SER A 33 8.63 -12.80 -8.18
C SER A 33 8.86 -11.92 -9.41
N LEU A 34 10.13 -11.77 -9.80
CA LEU A 34 10.55 -11.00 -10.98
C LEU A 34 10.77 -11.89 -12.22
N GLU A 35 10.68 -13.22 -12.10
CA GLU A 35 11.05 -14.17 -13.16
C GLU A 35 10.26 -13.99 -14.46
N ARG A 36 9.05 -13.42 -14.38
CA ARG A 36 8.14 -13.23 -15.52
C ARG A 36 7.98 -11.77 -15.94
N VAL A 37 8.80 -10.86 -15.40
CA VAL A 37 8.71 -9.42 -15.69
C VAL A 37 9.55 -9.11 -16.94
N ASP A 38 8.90 -8.66 -18.01
CA ASP A 38 9.59 -8.19 -19.23
C ASP A 38 9.65 -6.66 -19.26
N VAL A 39 10.86 -6.10 -19.15
CA VAL A 39 11.12 -4.65 -19.19
C VAL A 39 11.62 -4.17 -20.55
N LYS A 40 11.76 -5.06 -21.55
CA LYS A 40 12.33 -4.69 -22.87
C LYS A 40 11.53 -3.61 -23.58
N GLY A 41 10.21 -3.56 -23.38
CA GLY A 41 9.34 -2.51 -23.93
C GLY A 41 9.76 -1.13 -23.41
N LEU A 42 9.88 -0.99 -22.10
CA LEU A 42 10.28 0.26 -21.43
C LEU A 42 11.64 0.75 -21.91
N LEU A 43 12.62 -0.15 -22.06
CA LEU A 43 13.97 0.20 -22.47
C LEU A 43 14.07 0.74 -23.92
N LYS A 44 13.08 0.46 -24.77
CA LYS A 44 13.08 0.98 -26.14
C LYS A 44 12.75 2.48 -26.20
N GLU A 45 12.03 2.99 -25.22
CA GLU A 45 11.62 4.41 -25.15
C GLU A 45 12.79 5.36 -24.81
N PHE A 46 13.90 4.81 -24.28
CA PHE A 46 15.08 5.57 -23.88
C PHE A 46 16.24 5.46 -24.89
N LYS A 47 15.99 4.96 -26.11
CA LYS A 47 16.97 4.87 -27.18
C LYS A 47 16.85 5.99 -28.20
#